data_AF-A0A7D9J4E8-F1
#
_entry.id   AF-A0A7D9J4E8-F1
#
_cell.length_a   1.000
_cell.length_b   1.000
_cell.length_c   1.000
_cell.angle_alpha   90.00
_cell.angle_beta   90.00
_cell.angle_gamma   90.00
#
_symmetry.space_group_name_H-M   'P 1'
#
loop_
_entity.id
_entity.type
_entity.pdbx_description
1 polymer ?
#
loop_
_entity_poly.entity_id
_entity_poly.type
_entity_poly.pdbx_seq_one_letter_code
_entity_poly.pdbx_strand_id
1 'polypeptide(L)'
;MSTSELYLDESSSSVESECESSGDIDDYELEVEEFDVGSASASNEASGKSWEDNTVAAATAVFPYSDEPIADIEWIEEYEREKESEKLHVEALKQRLDGTIAVSQWCKCGNCDTALLQNVYECQCCQEIPRCVDNLQSEDVLQDTGTPPSCVTHHPGFRVNCLEKWSLRMSASKYRTKICRRRYRQSGSEES
;
A
#
# COMPACT_ATOMS: atom_id res chain seq x y z
N MET A 1 -41.49 28.03 -40.12
CA MET A 1 -40.02 28.12 -39.97
C MET A 1 -39.59 26.89 -39.21
N SER A 2 -39.00 25.97 -39.95
CA SER A 2 -38.61 24.63 -39.54
C SER A 2 -37.18 24.69 -39.04
N THR A 3 -36.91 24.23 -37.83
CA THR A 3 -35.55 23.97 -37.36
C THR A 3 -35.49 22.52 -36.90
N SER A 4 -35.08 21.68 -37.83
CA SER A 4 -34.56 20.34 -37.64
C SER A 4 -33.17 20.44 -37.04
N GLU A 5 -32.98 20.01 -35.80
CA GLU A 5 -31.64 19.67 -35.29
C GLU A 5 -31.42 18.16 -35.48
N LEU A 6 -30.61 17.85 -36.49
CA LEU A 6 -29.97 16.56 -36.67
C LEU A 6 -28.73 16.54 -35.78
N TYR A 7 -28.75 15.76 -34.70
CA TYR A 7 -27.51 15.34 -34.05
C TYR A 7 -27.13 13.96 -34.59
N LEU A 8 -25.98 13.93 -35.24
CA LEU A 8 -25.38 12.77 -35.89
C LEU A 8 -24.91 11.76 -34.84
N ASP A 9 -25.38 10.53 -35.03
CA ASP A 9 -24.84 9.30 -34.49
C ASP A 9 -23.47 9.06 -35.14
N GLU A 10 -22.40 9.08 -34.35
CA GLU A 10 -21.11 8.56 -34.77
C GLU A 10 -20.56 7.57 -33.75
N SER A 11 -20.64 6.31 -34.19
CA SER A 11 -19.54 5.36 -34.14
C SER A 11 -19.37 4.59 -32.83
N SER A 12 -20.17 3.53 -32.77
CA SER A 12 -19.74 2.19 -32.35
C SER A 12 -18.29 1.91 -32.79
N SER A 13 -17.40 1.81 -31.81
CA SER A 13 -16.08 1.23 -31.97
C SER A 13 -15.98 0.11 -30.93
N SER A 14 -16.40 -1.08 -31.36
CA SER A 14 -16.10 -2.33 -30.68
C SER A 14 -14.61 -2.60 -30.84
N VAL A 15 -13.83 -2.23 -29.83
CA VAL A 15 -12.50 -2.80 -29.63
C VAL A 15 -12.60 -3.81 -28.50
N GLU A 16 -12.97 -5.03 -28.88
CA GLU A 16 -12.62 -6.24 -28.14
C GLU A 16 -11.09 -6.22 -28.01
N SER A 17 -10.59 -5.95 -26.81
CA SER A 17 -9.16 -5.96 -26.55
C SER A 17 -8.97 -6.66 -25.22
N GLU A 18 -8.74 -7.96 -25.40
CA GLU A 18 -8.40 -8.97 -24.41
C GLU A 18 -7.16 -8.48 -23.64
N CYS A 19 -7.31 -8.26 -22.34
CA CYS A 19 -6.19 -8.03 -21.45
C CYS A 19 -5.79 -9.40 -20.90
N GLU A 20 -4.84 -10.05 -21.55
CA GLU A 20 -4.22 -11.27 -21.02
C GLU A 20 -3.46 -10.91 -19.73
N SER A 21 -3.79 -11.66 -18.68
CA SER A 21 -3.25 -11.55 -17.34
C SER A 21 -2.18 -12.61 -17.16
N SER A 22 -0.94 -12.20 -16.92
CA SER A 22 0.09 -13.05 -16.32
C SER A 22 0.69 -12.27 -15.17
N GLY A 23 0.11 -12.46 -13.98
CA GLY A 23 0.63 -11.94 -12.73
C GLY A 23 1.51 -13.00 -12.11
N ASP A 24 2.73 -13.15 -12.62
CA ASP A 24 3.79 -13.86 -11.91
C ASP A 24 4.44 -12.84 -10.96
N ILE A 25 4.14 -13.00 -9.68
CA ILE A 25 4.88 -12.35 -8.61
C ILE A 25 6.11 -13.23 -8.41
N ASP A 26 7.25 -12.80 -8.95
CA ASP A 26 8.53 -13.43 -8.67
C ASP A 26 8.86 -13.24 -7.18
N ASP A 27 8.81 -14.36 -6.45
CA ASP A 27 9.28 -14.49 -5.08
C ASP A 27 10.82 -14.44 -5.14
N TYR A 28 11.41 -13.36 -4.63
CA TYR A 28 12.87 -13.19 -4.63
C TYR A 28 13.48 -14.11 -3.56
N GLU A 29 13.93 -15.29 -3.99
CA GLU A 29 14.73 -16.22 -3.19
C GLU A 29 16.11 -15.61 -2.94
N LEU A 30 16.41 -15.30 -1.67
CA LEU A 30 17.62 -14.63 -1.25
C LEU A 30 18.69 -15.68 -0.92
N GLU A 31 19.56 -15.97 -1.88
CA GLU A 31 20.70 -16.87 -1.67
C GLU A 31 21.75 -16.18 -0.77
N VAL A 32 21.89 -16.66 0.46
CA VAL A 32 22.97 -16.27 1.37
C VAL A 32 24.17 -17.18 1.14
N GLU A 33 25.24 -16.66 0.50
CA GLU A 33 26.52 -17.37 0.44
C GLU A 33 27.22 -17.33 1.81
N GLU A 34 27.37 -18.50 2.43
CA GLU A 34 28.20 -18.69 3.63
C GLU A 34 29.68 -18.54 3.26
N PHE A 35 30.30 -17.44 3.67
CA PHE A 35 31.75 -17.28 3.58
C PHE A 35 32.43 -18.00 4.75
N ASP A 36 32.97 -19.19 4.47
CA ASP A 36 33.71 -20.01 5.42
C ASP A 36 35.07 -19.36 5.76
N VAL A 37 35.16 -18.74 6.96
CA VAL A 37 36.43 -18.19 7.47
C VAL A 37 37.20 -19.31 8.21
N GLY A 38 37.72 -20.25 7.43
CA GLY A 38 38.60 -21.31 7.90
C GLY A 38 39.97 -20.79 8.34
N SER A 39 40.30 -20.99 9.62
CA SER A 39 41.57 -20.62 10.24
C SER A 39 42.70 -21.62 9.97
N ALA A 40 43.90 -21.07 9.73
CA ALA A 40 45.24 -21.58 10.06
C ALA A 40 46.13 -22.27 8.98
N SER A 41 47.33 -21.69 8.85
CA SER A 41 48.67 -22.30 8.68
C SER A 41 49.17 -22.81 7.30
N ALA A 42 50.05 -21.99 6.71
CA ALA A 42 51.22 -22.25 5.85
C ALA A 42 51.40 -23.62 5.15
N SER A 43 51.54 -23.59 3.80
CA SER A 43 52.76 -23.94 3.03
C SER A 43 52.47 -23.88 1.50
N ASN A 44 53.37 -23.23 0.74
CA ASN A 44 53.36 -23.11 -0.74
C ASN A 44 53.35 -24.51 -1.43
N GLU A 45 52.91 -24.75 -2.69
CA GLU A 45 53.15 -24.04 -3.95
C GLU A 45 52.06 -24.31 -5.03
N ALA A 46 51.76 -23.24 -5.77
CA ALA A 46 51.52 -23.11 -7.21
C ALA A 46 50.55 -24.07 -7.96
N SER A 47 49.38 -23.53 -8.31
CA SER A 47 48.87 -23.61 -9.68
C SER A 47 48.04 -22.35 -9.98
N GLY A 48 48.73 -21.24 -10.24
CA GLY A 48 48.13 -19.96 -10.59
C GLY A 48 47.52 -20.01 -11.97
N LYS A 49 46.18 -20.09 -12.04
CA LYS A 49 45.46 -19.58 -13.20
C LYS A 49 45.49 -18.06 -13.09
N SER A 50 46.52 -17.49 -13.71
CA SER A 50 46.67 -16.06 -14.00
C SER A 50 45.43 -15.60 -14.77
N TRP A 51 44.51 -14.92 -14.10
CA TRP A 51 43.55 -14.07 -14.79
C TRP A 51 44.42 -12.92 -15.25
N GLU A 52 44.55 -12.79 -16.57
CA GLU A 52 45.46 -11.85 -17.20
C GLU A 52 45.18 -10.46 -16.63
N ASP A 53 46.19 -9.99 -15.91
CA ASP A 53 46.34 -8.65 -15.39
C ASP A 53 46.31 -7.68 -16.57
N ASN A 54 45.09 -7.27 -16.95
CA ASN A 54 44.92 -6.10 -17.79
C ASN A 54 45.12 -4.89 -16.89
N THR A 55 46.39 -4.58 -16.61
CA THR A 55 46.83 -3.27 -16.12
C THR A 55 46.55 -2.22 -17.18
N VAL A 56 45.28 -1.93 -17.42
CA VAL A 56 44.88 -0.59 -17.84
C VAL A 56 45.23 0.32 -16.67
N ALA A 57 45.95 1.39 -17.00
CA ALA A 57 46.42 2.41 -16.08
C ALA A 57 45.42 2.69 -14.94
N ALA A 58 45.92 2.91 -13.73
CA ALA A 58 45.21 3.29 -12.51
C ALA A 58 44.22 4.46 -12.72
N ALA A 59 43.14 4.18 -13.42
CA ALA A 59 42.02 5.04 -13.72
C ALA A 59 40.86 4.42 -12.96
N THR A 60 40.74 4.88 -11.71
CA THR A 60 39.53 4.84 -10.91
C THR A 60 38.74 3.53 -11.05
N ALA A 61 39.14 2.51 -10.29
CA ALA A 61 38.23 1.39 -10.01
C ALA A 61 37.02 1.98 -9.27
N VAL A 62 36.01 2.40 -10.03
CA VAL A 62 34.73 2.87 -9.51
C VAL A 62 34.06 1.61 -8.95
N PHE A 63 34.26 1.39 -7.66
CA PHE A 63 33.53 0.38 -6.91
C PHE A 63 32.07 0.85 -6.83
N PRO A 64 31.10 0.11 -7.41
CA PRO A 64 29.69 0.46 -7.32
C PRO A 64 29.31 0.71 -5.85
N TYR A 65 28.51 1.75 -5.60
CA TYR A 65 27.98 2.11 -4.26
C TYR A 65 29.00 2.66 -3.25
N SER A 66 30.25 2.94 -3.64
CA SER A 66 31.27 3.47 -2.71
C SER A 66 31.06 4.91 -2.29
N ASP A 67 30.34 5.67 -3.11
CA ASP A 67 29.99 7.06 -2.82
C ASP A 67 28.65 7.18 -2.07
N GLU A 68 28.02 6.05 -1.74
CA GLU A 68 26.78 6.04 -0.99
C GLU A 68 27.06 6.13 0.53
N PRO A 69 26.30 6.96 1.26
CA PRO A 69 26.45 7.06 2.70
C PRO A 69 26.08 5.74 3.37
N ILE A 70 27.01 5.19 4.15
CA ILE A 70 26.73 4.05 5.02
C ILE A 70 25.84 4.55 6.16
N ALA A 71 24.76 3.81 6.45
CA ALA A 71 23.91 4.10 7.61
C ALA A 71 24.75 4.12 8.88
N ASP A 72 24.64 5.19 9.64
CA ASP A 72 25.27 5.31 10.95
C ASP A 72 24.57 4.43 11.99
N ILE A 73 25.25 4.18 13.10
CA ILE A 73 24.77 3.27 14.15
C ILE A 73 23.42 3.74 14.71
N GLU A 74 23.24 5.06 14.89
CA GLU A 74 21.98 5.63 15.38
C GLU A 74 20.82 5.36 14.41
N TRP A 75 21.05 5.47 13.11
CA TRP A 75 20.04 5.17 12.10
C TRP A 75 19.68 3.69 12.07
N ILE A 76 20.67 2.80 12.19
CA ILE A 76 20.43 1.34 12.24
C ILE A 76 19.59 0.99 13.47
N GLU A 77 19.93 1.54 14.64
CA GLU A 77 19.17 1.31 15.87
C GLU A 77 17.73 1.85 15.79
N GLU A 78 17.51 3.02 15.18
CA GLU A 78 16.17 3.55 14.95
C GLU A 78 15.36 2.64 14.01
N TYR A 79 15.96 2.22 12.91
CA TYR A 79 15.31 1.36 11.93
C TYR A 79 14.92 0.00 12.53
N GLU A 80 15.80 -0.62 13.31
CA GLU A 80 15.50 -1.89 13.99
C GLU A 80 14.34 -1.74 14.98
N ARG A 81 14.30 -0.62 15.71
CA ARG A 81 13.23 -0.31 16.65
C ARG A 81 11.89 -0.08 15.96
N GLU A 82 11.88 0.66 14.85
CA GLU A 82 10.68 0.87 14.05
C GLU A 82 10.14 -0.46 13.51
N LYS A 83 11.03 -1.30 12.98
CA LYS A 83 10.70 -2.64 12.48
C LYS A 83 10.14 -3.56 13.58
N GLU A 84 10.71 -3.51 14.78
CA GLU A 84 10.17 -4.26 15.93
C GLU A 84 8.78 -3.76 16.31
N SER A 85 8.58 -2.44 16.34
CA SER A 85 7.27 -1.84 16.64
C SER A 85 6.20 -2.23 15.61
N GLU A 86 6.56 -2.29 14.33
CA GLU A 86 5.65 -2.70 13.25
C GLU A 86 5.30 -4.19 13.37
N LYS A 87 6.28 -5.05 13.68
CA LYS A 87 6.04 -6.48 13.93
C LYS A 87 5.05 -6.70 15.07
N LEU A 88 5.28 -6.03 16.21
CA LEU A 88 4.38 -6.11 17.36
C LEU A 88 2.97 -5.59 17.02
N HIS A 89 2.89 -4.53 16.23
CA HIS A 89 1.61 -3.99 15.77
C HIS A 89 0.84 -5.00 14.91
N VAL A 90 1.51 -5.61 13.92
CA VAL A 90 0.91 -6.63 13.04
C VAL A 90 0.51 -7.87 13.82
N GLU A 91 1.31 -8.30 14.80
CA GLU A 91 0.96 -9.42 15.68
C GLU A 91 -0.30 -9.13 16.50
N ALA A 92 -0.42 -7.94 17.08
CA ALA A 92 -1.63 -7.52 17.79
C ALA A 92 -2.87 -7.51 16.88
N LEU A 93 -2.74 -7.07 15.63
CA LEU A 93 -3.83 -7.10 14.64
C LEU A 93 -4.25 -8.53 14.27
N LYS A 94 -3.30 -9.46 14.14
CA LYS A 94 -3.60 -10.89 13.92
C LYS A 94 -4.45 -11.46 15.05
N GLN A 95 -4.09 -11.17 16.31
CA GLN A 95 -4.86 -11.63 17.47
C GLN A 95 -6.30 -11.08 17.48
N ARG A 96 -6.53 -9.87 16.94
CA ARG A 96 -7.88 -9.31 16.77
C ARG A 96 -8.66 -10.03 15.67
N LEU A 97 -8.02 -10.33 14.54
CA LEU A 97 -8.65 -11.03 13.41
C LEU A 97 -9.03 -12.47 13.78
N ASP A 98 -8.14 -13.17 14.48
CA ASP A 98 -8.36 -14.55 14.95
C ASP A 98 -9.41 -14.62 16.09
N GLY A 99 -9.91 -13.47 16.57
CA GLY A 99 -10.89 -13.39 17.65
C GLY A 99 -10.34 -13.68 19.04
N THR A 100 -9.01 -13.79 19.19
CA THR A 100 -8.35 -13.92 20.50
C THR A 100 -8.64 -12.70 21.37
N ILE A 101 -8.63 -11.52 20.74
CA ILE A 101 -9.03 -10.25 21.37
C ILE A 101 -10.42 -9.89 20.88
N ALA A 102 -11.37 -9.76 21.81
CA ALA A 102 -12.75 -9.42 21.48
C ALA A 102 -12.87 -7.98 20.95
N VAL A 103 -13.81 -7.73 20.03
CA VAL A 103 -14.03 -6.41 19.41
C VAL A 103 -14.23 -5.30 20.44
N SER A 104 -14.94 -5.58 21.53
CA SER A 104 -15.17 -4.62 22.62
C SER A 104 -13.90 -4.16 23.34
N GLN A 105 -12.79 -4.89 23.23
CA GLN A 105 -11.53 -4.55 23.91
C GLN A 105 -10.70 -3.53 23.11
N TRP A 106 -10.83 -3.50 21.78
CA TRP A 106 -10.03 -2.61 20.92
C TRP A 106 -10.87 -1.58 20.16
N CYS A 107 -12.15 -1.86 19.89
CA CYS A 107 -13.04 -0.90 19.27
C CYS A 107 -13.43 0.20 20.26
N LYS A 108 -12.98 1.43 19.99
CA LYS A 108 -13.31 2.61 20.81
C LYS A 108 -14.55 3.36 20.31
N CYS A 109 -14.95 3.16 19.06
CA CYS A 109 -16.08 3.86 18.45
C CYS A 109 -17.42 3.13 18.58
N GLY A 110 -17.42 1.85 18.95
CA GLY A 110 -18.62 1.01 19.14
C GLY A 110 -19.26 0.47 17.85
N ASN A 111 -18.72 0.80 16.67
CA ASN A 111 -19.32 0.47 15.36
C ASN A 111 -18.46 -0.47 14.50
N CYS A 112 -17.36 -1.02 15.02
CA CYS A 112 -16.54 -1.98 14.27
C CYS A 112 -17.12 -3.39 14.36
N ASP A 113 -16.94 -4.18 13.29
CA ASP A 113 -17.34 -5.59 13.20
C ASP A 113 -16.22 -6.40 12.52
N THR A 114 -16.07 -7.67 12.90
CA THR A 114 -15.06 -8.60 12.38
C THR A 114 -15.62 -9.64 11.42
N ALA A 115 -16.95 -9.73 11.26
CA ALA A 115 -17.60 -10.82 10.51
C ALA A 115 -17.19 -10.94 9.03
N LEU A 116 -16.79 -9.83 8.40
CA LEU A 116 -16.45 -9.77 6.97
C LEU A 116 -14.99 -9.40 6.70
N LEU A 117 -14.15 -9.33 7.74
CA LEU A 117 -12.76 -8.94 7.58
C LEU A 117 -11.94 -10.11 7.04
N GLN A 118 -11.06 -9.82 6.09
CA GLN A 118 -10.16 -10.83 5.50
C GLN A 118 -8.69 -10.49 5.75
N ASN A 119 -8.38 -9.22 5.98
CA ASN A 119 -7.03 -8.74 6.15
C ASN A 119 -6.81 -8.24 7.59
N VAL A 120 -5.66 -8.58 8.17
CA VAL A 120 -5.26 -8.16 9.53
C VAL A 120 -5.25 -6.64 9.68
N TYR A 121 -4.88 -5.91 8.62
CA TYR A 121 -4.86 -4.45 8.62
C TYR A 121 -6.25 -3.82 8.66
N GLU A 122 -7.33 -4.59 8.47
CA GLU A 122 -8.71 -4.11 8.59
C GLU A 122 -9.20 -4.13 10.05
N CYS A 123 -8.50 -4.82 10.96
CA CYS A 123 -8.84 -4.90 12.39
C CYS A 123 -8.41 -3.64 13.18
N GLN A 124 -8.62 -2.45 12.59
CA GLN A 124 -8.24 -1.17 13.15
C GLN A 124 -9.47 -0.29 13.38
N CYS A 125 -9.55 0.34 14.55
CA CYS A 125 -10.65 1.25 14.85
C CYS A 125 -10.37 2.64 14.24
N CYS A 126 -11.41 3.34 13.79
CA CYS A 126 -11.25 4.71 13.27
C CYS A 126 -10.61 5.68 14.29
N GLN A 127 -10.75 5.39 15.59
CA GLN A 127 -10.14 6.16 16.69
C GLN A 127 -8.65 5.83 16.92
N GLU A 128 -8.10 4.81 16.28
CA GLU A 128 -6.66 4.47 16.34
C GLU A 128 -5.86 5.17 15.23
N ILE A 129 -6.53 5.68 14.19
CA ILE A 129 -5.91 6.34 13.06
C ILE A 129 -5.81 7.84 13.38
N PRO A 130 -4.60 8.42 13.59
CA PRO A 130 -4.46 9.79 14.06
C PRO A 130 -5.15 10.81 13.15
N ARG A 131 -4.94 10.66 11.83
CA ARG A 131 -5.59 11.52 10.84
C ARG A 131 -7.11 11.46 10.89
N CYS A 132 -7.70 10.32 11.23
CA CYS A 132 -9.15 10.21 11.35
C CYS A 132 -9.64 10.98 12.59
N VAL A 133 -8.97 10.85 13.71
CA VAL A 133 -9.27 11.60 14.95
C VAL A 133 -9.17 13.10 14.71
N ASP A 134 -8.10 13.57 14.07
CA ASP A 134 -7.91 15.00 13.75
C ASP A 134 -9.07 15.55 12.90
N ASN A 135 -9.52 14.79 11.90
CA ASN A 135 -10.64 15.21 11.05
C ASN A 135 -11.98 15.25 11.81
N LEU A 136 -12.22 14.32 12.74
CA LEU A 136 -13.41 14.34 13.59
C LEU A 136 -13.43 15.53 14.56
N GLN A 137 -12.27 16.08 14.89
CA GLN A 137 -12.09 17.25 15.75
C GLN A 137 -11.94 18.57 14.99
N SER A 138 -12.07 18.56 13.66
CA SER A 138 -11.94 19.77 12.85
C SER A 138 -13.02 20.80 13.18
N GLU A 139 -12.66 22.09 13.05
CA GLU A 139 -13.55 23.21 13.36
C GLU A 139 -14.86 23.16 12.56
N ASP A 140 -14.78 22.83 11.27
CA ASP A 140 -15.95 22.70 10.39
C ASP A 140 -16.94 21.64 10.92
N VAL A 141 -16.42 20.52 11.43
CA VAL A 141 -17.25 19.46 12.03
C VAL A 141 -17.88 19.95 13.33
N LEU A 142 -17.10 20.60 14.19
CA LEU A 142 -17.61 21.14 15.47
C LEU A 142 -18.68 22.22 15.26
N GLN A 143 -18.57 23.02 14.20
CA GLN A 143 -19.59 24.01 13.85
C GLN A 143 -20.93 23.34 13.50
N ASP A 144 -20.90 22.20 12.81
CA ASP A 144 -22.10 21.47 12.38
C ASP A 144 -22.68 20.58 13.48
N THR A 145 -21.85 19.92 14.29
CA THR A 145 -22.29 18.90 15.26
C THR A 145 -22.27 19.37 16.71
N GLY A 146 -21.63 20.51 17.01
CA GLY A 146 -21.43 21.07 18.36
C GLY A 146 -20.50 20.27 19.28
N THR A 147 -20.28 18.98 18.99
CA THR A 147 -19.38 18.07 19.70
C THR A 147 -18.70 17.12 18.70
N PRO A 148 -17.46 16.68 18.95
CA PRO A 148 -16.75 15.81 18.02
C PRO A 148 -17.44 14.44 17.96
N PRO A 149 -17.79 13.93 16.76
CA PRO A 149 -18.43 12.63 16.61
C PRO A 149 -17.54 11.49 17.11
N SER A 150 -18.16 10.48 17.73
CA SER A 150 -17.45 9.31 18.29
C SER A 150 -16.98 8.30 17.24
N CYS A 151 -17.49 8.37 16.01
CA CYS A 151 -17.17 7.47 14.92
C CYS A 151 -17.13 8.22 13.58
N VAL A 152 -16.29 7.75 12.65
CA VAL A 152 -16.20 8.30 11.29
C VAL A 152 -17.53 8.23 10.52
N THR A 153 -18.37 7.23 10.83
CA THR A 153 -19.69 7.09 10.19
C THR A 153 -20.68 8.17 10.64
N HIS A 154 -20.43 8.82 11.78
CA HIS A 154 -21.23 9.93 12.30
C HIS A 154 -20.70 11.29 11.85
N HIS A 155 -19.60 11.34 11.10
CA HIS A 155 -19.10 12.57 10.52
C HIS A 155 -20.14 13.18 9.54
N PRO A 156 -20.41 14.49 9.59
CA PRO A 156 -21.47 15.12 8.78
C PRO A 156 -21.31 14.88 7.28
N GLY A 157 -20.06 14.92 6.78
CA GLY A 157 -19.74 14.61 5.39
C GLY A 157 -19.81 13.12 4.99
N PHE A 158 -19.88 12.17 5.92
CA PHE A 158 -19.78 10.74 5.59
C PHE A 158 -20.94 10.27 4.72
N ARG A 159 -22.17 10.61 5.11
CA ARG A 159 -23.37 10.19 4.38
C ARG A 159 -23.39 10.75 2.95
N VAL A 160 -23.12 12.04 2.81
CA VAL A 160 -23.20 12.75 1.52
C VAL A 160 -22.08 12.33 0.56
N ASN A 161 -20.89 12.01 1.08
CA ASN A 161 -19.73 11.71 0.24
C ASN A 161 -19.52 10.21 0.00
N CYS A 162 -19.81 9.36 0.99
CA CYS A 162 -19.48 7.94 0.94
C CYS A 162 -20.68 7.04 0.68
N LEU A 163 -21.89 7.46 1.06
CA LEU A 163 -23.09 6.62 0.95
C LEU A 163 -24.09 7.10 -0.12
N GLU A 164 -24.02 8.38 -0.51
CA GLU A 164 -24.99 8.95 -1.45
C GLU A 164 -24.76 8.47 -2.89
N LYS A 165 -25.72 7.70 -3.43
CA LYS A 165 -25.65 7.05 -4.74
C LYS A 165 -25.28 8.02 -5.87
N TRP A 166 -25.92 9.19 -5.90
CA TRP A 166 -25.71 10.15 -6.99
C TRP A 166 -24.33 10.83 -6.90
N SER A 167 -23.83 11.06 -5.69
CA SER A 167 -22.47 11.57 -5.45
C SER A 167 -21.43 10.60 -6.01
N LEU A 168 -21.58 9.30 -5.72
CA LEU A 168 -20.70 8.25 -6.22
C LEU A 168 -20.81 8.06 -7.75
N ARG A 169 -22.01 8.13 -8.34
CA ARG A 169 -22.18 8.05 -9.80
C ARG A 169 -21.51 9.22 -10.52
N MET A 170 -21.62 10.42 -9.96
CA MET A 170 -20.99 11.61 -10.53
C MET A 170 -19.46 11.50 -10.48
N SER A 171 -18.90 11.02 -9.37
CA SER A 171 -17.45 10.87 -9.21
C SER A 171 -16.88 9.69 -10.01
N ALA A 172 -17.61 8.58 -10.16
CA ALA A 172 -17.18 7.37 -10.88
C ALA A 172 -16.64 7.67 -12.29
N SER A 173 -17.28 8.57 -13.02
CA SER A 173 -16.90 8.95 -14.39
C SER A 173 -15.50 9.57 -14.50
N LYS A 174 -14.96 10.11 -13.39
CA LYS A 174 -13.65 10.76 -13.32
C LYS A 174 -12.50 9.78 -13.08
N TYR A 175 -12.78 8.59 -12.56
CA TYR A 175 -11.76 7.61 -12.22
C TYR A 175 -11.42 6.71 -13.41
N ARG A 176 -10.12 6.40 -13.53
CA ARG A 176 -9.56 5.50 -14.56
C ARG A 176 -8.73 4.42 -13.90
N THR A 177 -8.77 3.22 -14.45
CA THR A 177 -7.92 2.11 -14.02
C THR A 177 -6.46 2.42 -14.32
N LYS A 178 -5.55 2.10 -13.39
CA LYS A 178 -4.11 2.37 -13.54
C LYS A 178 -3.50 1.74 -14.80
N ILE A 179 -3.90 0.51 -15.12
CA ILE A 179 -3.27 -0.31 -16.17
C ILE A 179 -3.75 0.10 -17.57
N CYS A 180 -5.05 0.08 -17.84
CA CYS A 180 -5.57 0.29 -19.19
C CYS A 180 -6.10 1.72 -19.44
N ARG A 181 -5.99 2.64 -18.46
CA ARG A 181 -6.61 3.98 -18.47
C ARG A 181 -8.09 4.01 -18.88
N ARG A 182 -8.77 2.86 -18.88
CA ARG A 182 -10.19 2.75 -19.18
C ARG A 182 -10.96 3.44 -18.06
N ARG A 183 -12.04 4.11 -18.42
CA ARG A 183 -12.97 4.67 -17.42
C ARG A 183 -13.52 3.51 -16.60
N TYR A 184 -13.60 3.71 -15.29
CA TYR A 184 -14.26 2.75 -14.42
C TYR A 184 -15.71 2.55 -14.91
N ARG A 185 -16.06 1.31 -15.24
CA ARG A 185 -17.44 0.90 -15.54
C ARG A 185 -17.89 -0.02 -14.42
N GLN A 186 -18.98 0.34 -13.75
CA GLN A 186 -19.64 -0.58 -12.82
C GLN A 186 -20.12 -1.80 -13.61
N SER A 187 -19.72 -3.00 -13.20
CA SER A 187 -20.10 -4.28 -13.78
C SER A 187 -21.18 -5.01 -12.95
N GLY A 188 -21.96 -4.29 -12.13
CA GLY A 188 -23.01 -4.84 -11.28
C GLY A 188 -24.38 -4.19 -11.51
N SER A 189 -25.45 -4.91 -11.14
CA SER A 189 -26.83 -4.39 -11.14
C SER A 189 -27.07 -3.46 -9.94
N GLU A 190 -27.74 -2.34 -10.18
CA GLU A 190 -28.00 -1.30 -9.15
C GLU A 190 -29.25 -1.57 -8.28
N GLU A 191 -29.84 -2.76 -8.37
CA GLU A 191 -31.11 -3.08 -7.72
C GLU A 191 -30.88 -3.60 -6.29
N SER A 192 -31.26 -2.78 -5.31
CA SER A 192 -31.46 -3.12 -3.89
C SER A 192 -32.47 -2.15 -3.28
#